data_AF-A0A961QBM8-F1
#
_entry.id   AF-A0A961QBM8-F1
#
_cell.length_a   1.000
_cell.length_b   1.000
_cell.length_c   1.000
_cell.angle_alpha   90.00
_cell.angle_beta   90.00
_cell.angle_gamma   90.00
#
_symmetry.space_group_name_H-M   'P 1'
#
loop_
_entity.id
_entity.type
_entity.pdbx_description
1 polymer ?
#
loop_
_entity_poly.entity_id
_entity_poly.type
_entity_poly.pdbx_seq_one_letter_code
_entity_poly.pdbx_strand_id
1 'polypeptide(L)'
;MAKIDLKSPQRAFELFHPGFAQALMKEQAEAKGKQLIGMLDSDDLSARALLSPNQLYNQTGTGKFANLPRIVLNGFYEDRTPKFVFERNKSKPFSFTDSTGRKLTPGDMDTDGGSIPRFLHGNVNYSPWGYGLGYIVHDWVFVAHKCKSKPDDNLTFDDSARLMAETLKTMMEVGFTDYDGQARKYPKNILDVYWIHLAVSSKIARDLWDKKPTLKCR
;
A
#
# COMPACT_ATOMS: atom_id res chain seq x y z
N MET A 1 2.95 -3.03 35.03
CA MET A 1 1.77 -2.94 34.14
C MET A 1 1.44 -1.47 33.93
N ALA A 2 1.93 -0.86 32.85
CA ALA A 2 1.61 0.53 32.52
C ALA A 2 0.30 0.56 31.73
N LYS A 3 -0.74 1.20 32.29
CA LYS A 3 -1.95 1.57 31.55
C LYS A 3 -1.57 2.70 30.59
N ILE A 4 -1.80 2.48 29.30
CA ILE A 4 -1.47 3.46 28.27
C ILE A 4 -2.77 4.12 27.80
N ASP A 5 -2.90 5.42 28.06
CA ASP A 5 -3.97 6.27 27.55
C ASP A 5 -3.61 6.74 26.13
N LEU A 6 -4.51 6.53 25.17
CA LEU A 6 -4.27 6.60 23.72
C LEU A 6 -4.92 7.82 23.04
N LYS A 7 -5.25 8.87 23.79
CA LYS A 7 -6.00 10.03 23.25
C LYS A 7 -5.15 11.14 22.62
N SER A 8 -3.82 11.03 22.50
CA SER A 8 -3.00 12.12 21.96
C SER A 8 -2.70 12.00 20.45
N PRO A 9 -2.79 13.10 19.66
CA PRO A 9 -2.43 13.16 18.23
C PRO A 9 -0.97 12.79 17.91
N GLN A 10 -0.10 12.74 18.93
CA GLN A 10 1.33 12.52 18.79
C GLN A 10 1.68 11.09 18.35
N ARG A 11 0.77 10.11 18.46
CA ARG A 11 1.07 8.70 18.12
C ARG A 11 0.62 8.22 16.74
N ALA A 12 -0.21 8.99 16.03
CA ALA A 12 -0.34 8.79 14.58
C ALA A 12 1.01 8.99 13.85
N PHE A 13 1.92 9.73 14.50
CA PHE A 13 3.27 10.06 14.04
C PHE A 13 4.26 8.88 14.11
N GLU A 14 4.08 7.94 15.03
CA GLU A 14 5.07 6.88 15.29
C GLU A 14 5.04 5.75 14.23
N LEU A 15 3.90 5.51 13.57
CA LEU A 15 3.76 4.48 12.53
C LEU A 15 4.62 4.75 11.28
N PHE A 16 4.95 6.02 11.04
CA PHE A 16 5.75 6.46 9.88
C PHE A 16 7.18 6.85 10.26
N HIS A 17 7.57 6.68 11.52
CA HIS A 17 8.93 6.96 11.97
C HIS A 17 9.83 5.72 11.73
N PRO A 18 10.98 5.85 11.04
CA PRO A 18 11.84 4.71 10.69
C PRO A 18 12.32 3.88 11.90
N GLY A 19 12.34 4.49 13.10
CA GLY A 19 12.69 3.81 14.36
C GLY A 19 11.62 2.83 14.89
N PHE A 20 10.33 3.06 14.61
CA PHE A 20 9.26 2.16 15.02
C PHE A 20 9.23 0.90 14.16
N ALA A 21 9.43 1.07 12.84
CA ALA A 21 9.68 -0.04 11.94
C ALA A 21 10.89 -0.86 12.41
N GLN A 22 12.00 -0.24 12.79
CA GLN A 22 13.17 -0.96 13.32
C GLN A 22 12.90 -1.72 14.63
N ALA A 23 12.07 -1.21 15.53
CA ALA A 23 11.73 -1.87 16.80
C ALA A 23 10.86 -3.12 16.59
N LEU A 24 9.93 -3.09 15.64
CA LEU A 24 9.13 -4.25 15.21
C LEU A 24 9.97 -5.33 14.50
N MET A 25 11.05 -4.91 13.84
CA MET A 25 11.86 -5.78 12.97
C MET A 25 12.91 -6.60 13.73
N LYS A 26 13.19 -6.30 15.00
CA LYS A 26 14.23 -6.98 15.77
C LYS A 26 13.85 -8.40 16.23
N GLU A 27 12.62 -8.86 15.96
CA GLU A 27 12.11 -10.15 16.45
C GLU A 27 11.94 -11.22 15.34
N GLN A 28 12.13 -10.91 14.05
CA GLN A 28 11.66 -11.81 12.98
C GLN A 28 12.57 -12.01 11.75
N ALA A 29 13.89 -11.88 11.88
CA ALA A 29 14.79 -12.17 10.78
C ALA A 29 15.50 -13.53 10.96
N GLU A 30 15.05 -14.55 10.23
CA GLU A 30 15.94 -15.47 9.50
C GLU A 30 15.15 -16.42 8.57
N ALA A 31 15.67 -16.60 7.34
CA ALA A 31 15.20 -17.45 6.25
C ALA A 31 13.91 -17.00 5.53
N LYS A 32 13.99 -16.81 4.19
CA LYS A 32 12.99 -17.22 3.15
C LYS A 32 13.00 -16.42 1.84
N GLY A 33 14.19 -16.16 1.26
CA GLY A 33 14.30 -15.70 -0.14
C GLY A 33 13.86 -16.73 -1.20
N LYS A 34 13.71 -18.01 -0.85
CA LYS A 34 13.34 -19.10 -1.79
C LYS A 34 11.83 -19.33 -1.96
N GLN A 35 10.97 -18.72 -1.12
CA GLN A 35 9.55 -19.05 -1.09
C GLN A 35 8.68 -18.17 -2.02
N LEU A 36 9.19 -17.02 -2.48
CA LEU A 36 8.49 -16.11 -3.39
C LEU A 36 8.23 -16.73 -4.78
N ILE A 37 9.14 -17.60 -5.25
CA ILE A 37 9.00 -18.31 -6.53
C ILE A 37 7.89 -19.38 -6.46
N GLY A 38 7.56 -19.89 -5.26
CA GLY A 38 6.54 -20.93 -5.10
C GLY A 38 5.10 -20.43 -5.03
N MET A 39 4.86 -19.11 -4.94
CA MET A 39 3.51 -18.51 -4.92
C MET A 39 3.11 -17.85 -6.23
N LEU A 40 4.07 -17.61 -7.11
CA LEU A 40 3.81 -17.30 -8.51
C LEU A 40 3.72 -18.65 -9.22
N ASP A 41 2.51 -19.13 -9.46
CA ASP A 41 2.33 -20.36 -10.21
C ASP A 41 3.09 -20.24 -11.53
N SER A 42 3.91 -21.23 -11.89
CA SER A 42 4.75 -21.16 -13.10
C SER A 42 3.93 -20.90 -14.36
N ASP A 43 2.66 -21.30 -14.31
CA ASP A 43 1.69 -21.16 -15.39
C ASP A 43 1.13 -19.72 -15.48
N ASP A 44 0.97 -19.00 -14.35
CA ASP A 44 0.47 -17.60 -14.29
C ASP A 44 1.52 -16.60 -14.82
N LEU A 45 2.80 -16.91 -14.62
CA LEU A 45 3.94 -16.16 -15.17
C LEU A 45 4.10 -16.35 -16.69
N SER A 46 3.58 -17.45 -17.25
CA SER A 46 3.76 -17.81 -18.66
C SER A 46 2.73 -17.17 -19.60
N ALA A 47 1.55 -16.82 -19.10
CA ALA A 47 0.42 -16.32 -19.91
C ALA A 47 0.43 -14.80 -20.11
N ARG A 48 1.13 -14.04 -19.26
CA ARG A 48 1.35 -12.60 -19.40
C ARG A 48 2.79 -12.38 -19.83
N ALA A 49 3.02 -11.61 -20.90
CA ALA A 49 4.36 -11.19 -21.27
C ALA A 49 4.95 -10.36 -20.13
N LEU A 50 5.70 -11.01 -19.24
CA LEU A 50 6.32 -10.36 -18.09
C LEU A 50 7.38 -9.41 -18.61
N LEU A 51 7.11 -8.11 -18.48
CA LEU A 51 8.12 -7.09 -18.67
C LEU A 51 9.29 -7.38 -17.75
N SER A 52 10.52 -7.23 -18.22
CA SER A 52 11.66 -7.20 -17.30
C SER A 52 11.48 -6.07 -16.27
N PRO A 53 12.12 -6.15 -15.09
CA PRO A 53 12.01 -5.10 -14.07
C PRO A 53 12.29 -3.69 -14.61
N ASN A 54 13.28 -3.55 -15.48
CA ASN A 54 13.61 -2.28 -16.13
C ASN A 54 12.53 -1.81 -17.12
N GLN A 55 11.98 -2.72 -17.93
CA GLN A 55 10.92 -2.37 -18.87
C GLN A 55 9.66 -1.90 -18.14
N LEU A 56 9.22 -2.63 -17.11
CA LEU A 56 8.10 -2.22 -16.28
C LEU A 56 8.36 -0.85 -15.69
N TYR A 57 9.50 -0.66 -15.02
CA TYR A 57 9.83 0.59 -14.37
C TYR A 57 9.88 1.77 -15.35
N ASN A 58 10.43 1.58 -16.54
CA ASN A 58 10.52 2.63 -17.55
C ASN A 58 9.17 2.99 -18.17
N GLN A 59 8.26 2.02 -18.32
CA GLN A 59 6.91 2.23 -18.85
C GLN A 59 5.94 2.80 -17.81
N THR A 60 6.16 2.51 -16.51
CA THR A 60 5.36 3.06 -15.42
C THR A 60 5.52 4.59 -15.37
N GLY A 61 4.40 5.31 -15.36
CA GLY A 61 4.38 6.76 -15.21
C GLY A 61 4.78 7.23 -13.82
N THR A 62 4.72 8.54 -13.60
CA THR A 62 4.74 9.13 -12.26
C THR A 62 3.54 10.04 -12.10
N GLY A 63 3.06 10.12 -10.86
CA GLY A 63 1.94 10.95 -10.46
C GLY A 63 2.35 11.99 -9.43
N LYS A 64 1.39 12.44 -8.62
CA LYS A 64 1.59 13.41 -7.55
C LYS A 64 0.70 13.10 -6.36
N PHE A 65 1.31 13.08 -5.17
CA PHE A 65 0.57 13.07 -3.91
C PHE A 65 0.20 14.49 -3.49
N ALA A 66 -0.96 14.63 -2.87
CA ALA A 66 -1.37 15.86 -2.21
C ALA A 66 -2.01 15.57 -0.84
N ASN A 67 -1.65 16.40 0.14
CA ASN A 67 -2.00 16.26 1.55
C ASN A 67 -1.51 14.94 2.17
N LEU A 68 -1.82 14.75 3.44
CA LEU A 68 -1.36 13.60 4.22
C LEU A 68 -2.55 12.70 4.56
N PRO A 69 -2.38 11.37 4.51
CA PRO A 69 -3.41 10.46 5.01
C PRO A 69 -3.55 10.62 6.52
N ARG A 70 -4.72 10.28 7.06
CA ARG A 70 -4.92 10.18 8.51
C ARG A 70 -5.29 8.75 8.85
N ILE A 71 -4.38 8.07 9.54
CA ILE A 71 -4.55 6.67 9.94
C ILE A 71 -4.81 6.62 11.45
N VAL A 72 -5.84 5.88 11.84
CA VAL A 72 -6.24 5.71 13.23
C VAL A 72 -6.21 4.22 13.58
N LEU A 73 -5.60 3.86 14.70
CA LEU A 73 -5.67 2.51 15.24
C LEU A 73 -7.10 2.20 15.69
N ASN A 74 -7.68 1.15 15.14
CA ASN A 74 -9.04 0.67 15.39
C ASN A 74 -9.04 -0.71 16.05
N GLY A 75 -8.20 -0.87 17.06
CA GLY A 75 -8.06 -2.10 17.83
C GLY A 75 -7.18 -3.14 17.13
N PHE A 76 -7.45 -4.41 17.44
CA PHE A 76 -6.65 -5.56 16.99
C PHE A 76 -7.57 -6.69 16.50
N TYR A 77 -7.05 -7.55 15.63
CA TYR A 77 -7.61 -8.87 15.34
C TYR A 77 -7.33 -9.83 16.51
N GLU A 78 -7.98 -11.00 16.50
CA GLU A 78 -7.79 -12.04 17.53
C GLU A 78 -6.34 -12.53 17.61
N ASP A 79 -5.64 -12.55 16.47
CA ASP A 79 -4.22 -12.89 16.37
C ASP A 79 -3.27 -11.77 16.82
N ARG A 80 -3.81 -10.69 17.41
CA ARG A 80 -3.10 -9.48 17.84
C ARG A 80 -2.52 -8.63 16.71
N THR A 81 -2.92 -8.85 15.46
CA THR A 81 -2.59 -7.94 14.35
C THR A 81 -3.34 -6.61 14.53
N PRO A 82 -2.69 -5.44 14.42
CA PRO A 82 -3.37 -4.16 14.54
C PRO A 82 -4.34 -3.93 13.38
N LYS A 83 -5.47 -3.27 13.67
CA LYS A 83 -6.45 -2.80 12.68
C LYS A 83 -6.31 -1.31 12.54
N PHE A 84 -6.37 -0.80 11.32
CA PHE A 84 -6.33 0.64 11.09
C PHE A 84 -7.56 1.09 10.30
N VAL A 85 -7.87 2.37 10.45
CA VAL A 85 -8.86 3.07 9.64
C VAL A 85 -8.15 4.25 9.01
N PHE A 86 -8.24 4.36 7.70
CA PHE A 86 -7.98 5.59 7.00
C PHE A 86 -9.22 6.47 7.14
N GLU A 87 -9.06 7.65 7.75
CA GLU A 87 -10.09 8.66 7.88
C GLU A 87 -9.80 9.81 6.93
N ARG A 88 -10.73 10.08 6.01
CA ARG A 88 -10.63 11.17 5.05
C ARG A 88 -10.72 12.51 5.78
N ASN A 89 -9.69 13.33 5.59
CA ASN A 89 -9.76 14.73 5.96
C ASN A 89 -10.68 15.50 4.99
N LYS A 90 -11.80 16.04 5.48
CA LYS A 90 -12.80 16.72 4.64
C LYS A 90 -12.31 18.05 4.05
N SER A 91 -11.40 18.77 4.73
CA SER A 91 -10.91 20.08 4.26
C SER A 91 -9.64 19.97 3.42
N LYS A 92 -8.79 18.97 3.71
CA LYS A 92 -7.54 18.70 2.99
C LYS A 92 -7.41 17.21 2.69
N PRO A 93 -8.23 16.67 1.78
CA PRO A 93 -8.26 15.24 1.53
C PRO A 93 -6.93 14.76 0.94
N PHE A 94 -6.43 13.63 1.44
CA PHE A 94 -5.35 12.91 0.79
C PHE A 94 -5.78 12.54 -0.63
N SER A 95 -4.90 12.71 -1.60
CA SER A 95 -5.16 12.32 -2.98
C SER A 95 -3.89 11.97 -3.73
N PHE A 96 -4.06 11.13 -4.74
CA PHE A 96 -3.04 10.81 -5.72
C PHE A 96 -3.57 11.14 -7.10
N THR A 97 -2.83 11.94 -7.87
CA THR A 97 -3.12 12.20 -9.27
C THR A 97 -2.16 11.39 -10.11
N ASP A 98 -2.69 10.47 -10.92
CA ASP A 98 -1.88 9.58 -11.73
C ASP A 98 -1.34 10.27 -13.00
N SER A 99 -0.50 9.58 -13.74
CA SER A 99 0.15 10.05 -14.96
C SER A 99 -0.82 10.37 -16.11
N THR A 100 -2.06 9.86 -16.03
CA THR A 100 -3.14 10.18 -16.98
C THR A 100 -3.93 11.44 -16.58
N GLY A 101 -3.66 11.99 -15.40
CA GLY A 101 -4.39 13.12 -14.81
C GLY A 101 -5.61 12.69 -13.99
N ARG A 102 -5.86 11.39 -13.80
CA ARG A 102 -6.94 10.91 -12.95
C ARG A 102 -6.58 11.16 -11.49
N LYS A 103 -7.47 11.82 -10.76
CA LYS A 103 -7.30 12.08 -9.33
C LYS A 103 -8.11 11.09 -8.48
N LEU A 104 -7.40 10.24 -7.74
CA LEU A 104 -7.98 9.39 -6.71
C LEU A 104 -8.03 10.16 -5.39
N THR A 105 -9.19 10.16 -4.74
CA THR A 105 -9.39 10.81 -3.44
C THR A 105 -10.02 9.81 -2.47
N PRO A 106 -9.19 9.00 -1.78
CA PRO A 106 -9.69 7.95 -0.89
C PRO A 106 -10.74 8.46 0.11
N GLY A 107 -11.82 7.69 0.23
CA GLY A 107 -12.84 7.84 1.28
C GLY A 107 -12.46 7.08 2.55
N ASP A 108 -13.33 7.13 3.56
CA ASP A 108 -13.11 6.40 4.81
C ASP A 108 -13.06 4.90 4.53
N MET A 109 -12.03 4.22 5.06
CA MET A 109 -11.88 2.78 4.84
C MET A 109 -11.12 2.10 5.98
N ASP A 110 -11.46 0.84 6.24
CA ASP A 110 -10.60 -0.03 7.02
C ASP A 110 -9.37 -0.40 6.16
N THR A 111 -8.18 -0.35 6.75
CA THR A 111 -6.90 -0.69 6.09
C THR A 111 -6.00 -1.42 7.07
N ASP A 112 -5.14 -2.29 6.56
CA ASP A 112 -4.06 -2.93 7.33
C ASP A 112 -2.70 -2.27 7.06
N GLY A 113 -2.70 -1.16 6.30
CA GLY A 113 -1.52 -0.46 5.82
C GLY A 113 -0.98 -1.01 4.51
N GLY A 114 -1.52 -2.13 4.02
CA GLY A 114 -1.06 -2.82 2.83
C GLY A 114 -1.10 -4.31 3.09
N SER A 115 -1.96 -5.02 2.37
CA SER A 115 -2.04 -6.48 2.39
C SER A 115 -0.86 -7.13 1.65
N ILE A 116 0.37 -6.68 1.92
CA ILE A 116 1.56 -7.42 1.52
C ILE A 116 1.58 -8.71 2.34
N PRO A 117 1.78 -9.88 1.72
CA PRO A 117 1.85 -11.14 2.45
C PRO A 117 2.86 -11.07 3.59
N ARG A 118 2.43 -11.44 4.81
CA ARG A 118 3.20 -11.29 6.07
C ARG A 118 4.63 -11.83 6.02
N PHE A 119 4.91 -12.82 5.17
CA PHE A 119 6.26 -13.37 5.00
C PHE A 119 7.25 -12.44 4.26
N LEU A 120 6.77 -11.37 3.62
CA LEU A 120 7.62 -10.34 2.99
C LEU A 120 8.01 -9.22 3.96
N HIS A 121 7.41 -9.16 5.16
CA HIS A 121 7.66 -8.09 6.13
C HIS A 121 9.10 -8.05 6.68
N GLY A 122 9.94 -9.06 6.39
CA GLY A 122 11.35 -9.10 6.79
C GLY A 122 12.25 -8.04 6.12
N ASN A 123 11.75 -7.31 5.11
CA ASN A 123 12.41 -6.13 4.57
C ASN A 123 11.50 -4.90 4.79
N VAL A 124 12.08 -3.81 5.31
CA VAL A 124 11.39 -2.58 5.72
C VAL A 124 10.47 -2.05 4.61
N ASN A 125 10.88 -2.17 3.35
CA ASN A 125 10.11 -1.69 2.20
C ASN A 125 8.86 -2.53 1.90
N TYR A 126 8.88 -3.81 2.26
CA TYR A 126 7.76 -4.75 2.15
C TYR A 126 7.02 -4.93 3.48
N SER A 127 7.39 -4.16 4.50
CA SER A 127 6.54 -4.01 5.68
C SER A 127 5.21 -3.36 5.25
N PRO A 128 4.12 -3.54 6.02
CA PRO A 128 2.82 -2.97 5.69
C PRO A 128 2.83 -1.43 5.72
N TRP A 129 3.96 -0.75 5.93
CA TRP A 129 4.04 0.71 5.80
C TRP A 129 5.26 1.20 5.01
N GLY A 130 6.07 0.29 4.43
CA GLY A 130 7.28 0.63 3.69
C GLY A 130 7.04 1.60 2.51
N TYR A 131 5.87 1.50 1.88
CA TYR A 131 5.35 2.45 0.90
C TYR A 131 3.95 2.93 1.27
N GLY A 132 3.74 3.31 2.55
CA GLY A 132 2.41 3.55 3.13
C GLY A 132 1.46 4.40 2.28
N LEU A 133 1.93 5.47 1.62
CA LEU A 133 1.07 6.27 0.73
C LEU A 133 0.55 5.47 -0.48
N GLY A 134 1.40 4.66 -1.09
CA GLY A 134 1.02 3.79 -2.20
C GLY A 134 0.04 2.71 -1.77
N TYR A 135 0.24 2.11 -0.60
CA TYR A 135 -0.67 1.11 -0.06
C TYR A 135 -2.07 1.66 0.25
N ILE A 136 -2.17 2.89 0.78
CA ILE A 136 -3.48 3.55 0.97
C ILE A 136 -4.19 3.77 -0.37
N VAL A 137 -3.47 4.16 -1.43
CA VAL A 137 -4.07 4.27 -2.76
C VAL A 137 -4.55 2.90 -3.25
N HIS A 138 -3.72 1.87 -3.13
CA HIS A 138 -4.07 0.50 -3.52
C HIS A 138 -5.32 -0.03 -2.80
N ASP A 139 -5.35 0.06 -1.47
CA ASP A 139 -6.47 -0.42 -0.66
C ASP A 139 -7.77 0.29 -1.05
N TRP A 140 -7.69 1.60 -1.31
CA TRP A 140 -8.84 2.37 -1.77
C TRP A 140 -9.40 1.86 -3.09
N VAL A 141 -8.56 1.46 -4.05
CA VAL A 141 -9.03 0.91 -5.33
C VAL A 141 -9.86 -0.37 -5.11
N PHE A 142 -9.43 -1.24 -4.20
CA PHE A 142 -10.20 -2.43 -3.82
C PHE A 142 -11.52 -2.08 -3.12
N VAL A 143 -11.47 -1.12 -2.18
CA VAL A 143 -12.66 -0.65 -1.46
C VAL A 143 -13.65 0.00 -2.43
N ALA A 144 -13.20 0.88 -3.31
CA ALA A 144 -14.04 1.55 -4.31
C ALA A 144 -14.70 0.55 -5.26
N HIS A 145 -13.96 -0.47 -5.72
CA HIS A 145 -14.52 -1.54 -6.53
C HIS A 145 -15.62 -2.32 -5.81
N LYS A 146 -15.37 -2.73 -4.56
CA LYS A 146 -16.26 -3.59 -3.78
C LYS A 146 -17.47 -2.85 -3.23
N CYS A 147 -17.28 -1.59 -2.86
CA CYS A 147 -18.32 -0.73 -2.29
C CYS A 147 -19.03 0.14 -3.33
N LYS A 148 -18.62 0.06 -4.60
CA LYS A 148 -19.15 0.90 -5.70
C LYS A 148 -19.04 2.39 -5.39
N SER A 149 -17.89 2.78 -4.84
CA SER A 149 -17.61 4.16 -4.43
C SER A 149 -17.19 5.00 -5.63
N LYS A 150 -18.09 5.86 -6.11
CA LYS A 150 -17.82 6.79 -7.21
C LYS A 150 -16.85 7.91 -6.80
N PRO A 151 -16.03 8.42 -7.73
CA PRO A 151 -15.96 8.05 -9.15
C PRO A 151 -15.04 6.85 -9.46
N ASP A 152 -14.44 6.25 -8.43
CA ASP A 152 -13.35 5.27 -8.59
C ASP A 152 -13.84 3.81 -8.70
N ASP A 153 -15.15 3.59 -8.77
CA ASP A 153 -15.79 2.26 -8.86
C ASP A 153 -15.60 1.57 -10.21
N ASN A 154 -15.18 2.33 -11.23
CA ASN A 154 -14.91 1.86 -12.58
C ASN A 154 -13.46 1.39 -12.80
N LEU A 155 -12.59 1.52 -11.79
CA LEU A 155 -11.22 1.03 -11.88
C LEU A 155 -11.21 -0.49 -12.03
N THR A 156 -10.36 -0.97 -12.94
CA THR A 156 -10.17 -2.39 -13.17
C THR A 156 -9.16 -2.98 -12.18
N PHE A 157 -9.06 -4.31 -12.13
CA PHE A 157 -8.00 -4.96 -11.37
C PHE A 157 -6.61 -4.63 -11.91
N ASP A 158 -6.44 -4.54 -13.23
CA ASP A 158 -5.15 -4.16 -13.81
C ASP A 158 -4.80 -2.70 -13.50
N ASP A 159 -5.79 -1.80 -13.36
CA ASP A 159 -5.57 -0.45 -12.84
C ASP A 159 -5.00 -0.48 -11.41
N SER A 160 -5.42 -1.42 -10.56
CA SER A 160 -4.89 -1.52 -9.19
C SER A 160 -3.39 -1.82 -9.17
N ALA A 161 -2.92 -2.73 -10.02
CA ALA A 161 -1.50 -3.08 -10.14
C ALA A 161 -0.71 -1.93 -10.78
N ARG A 162 -1.23 -1.30 -11.84
CA ARG A 162 -0.62 -0.15 -12.50
C ARG A 162 -0.46 1.03 -11.54
N LEU A 163 -1.54 1.42 -10.85
CA LEU A 163 -1.53 2.53 -9.89
C LEU A 163 -0.58 2.24 -8.72
N MET A 164 -0.49 0.99 -8.28
CA MET A 164 0.48 0.60 -7.27
C MET A 164 1.91 0.84 -7.76
N ALA A 165 2.28 0.35 -8.94
CA ALA A 165 3.61 0.61 -9.51
C ALA A 165 3.87 2.13 -9.66
N GLU A 166 2.88 2.88 -10.10
CA GLU A 166 2.98 4.33 -10.32
C GLU A 166 3.18 5.11 -9.03
N THR A 167 2.45 4.78 -7.98
CA THR A 167 2.60 5.41 -6.65
C THR A 167 3.99 5.16 -6.09
N LEU A 168 4.52 3.94 -6.21
CA LEU A 168 5.88 3.60 -5.76
C LEU A 168 6.94 4.38 -6.53
N LYS A 169 6.86 4.37 -7.87
CA LYS A 169 7.78 5.15 -8.71
C LYS A 169 7.69 6.64 -8.39
N THR A 170 6.49 7.15 -8.12
CA THR A 170 6.28 8.55 -7.68
C THR A 170 7.04 8.83 -6.39
N MET A 171 6.94 7.97 -5.36
CA MET A 171 7.68 8.14 -4.12
C MET A 171 9.21 8.09 -4.33
N MET A 172 9.69 7.38 -5.35
CA MET A 172 11.11 7.22 -5.69
C MET A 172 11.68 8.27 -6.65
N GLU A 173 10.84 8.93 -7.46
CA GLU A 173 11.29 9.86 -8.52
C GLU A 173 10.82 11.30 -8.29
N VAL A 174 9.59 11.48 -7.81
CA VAL A 174 8.99 12.80 -7.53
C VAL A 174 9.09 13.14 -6.06
N GLY A 175 8.79 12.17 -5.19
CA GLY A 175 8.70 12.35 -3.75
C GLY A 175 7.30 12.69 -3.25
N PHE A 176 7.21 13.01 -1.96
CA PHE A 176 6.00 13.33 -1.22
C PHE A 176 6.33 14.26 -0.05
N THR A 177 5.33 14.91 0.52
CA THR A 177 5.48 15.69 1.76
C THR A 177 5.20 14.77 2.94
N ASP A 178 6.06 14.78 3.97
CA ASP A 178 5.83 14.04 5.22
C ASP A 178 5.02 14.86 6.25
N TYR A 179 4.81 14.28 7.44
CA TYR A 179 4.04 14.92 8.50
C TYR A 179 4.73 16.14 9.14
N ASP A 180 6.05 16.29 8.95
CA ASP A 180 6.81 17.48 9.34
C ASP A 180 6.75 18.59 8.26
N GLY A 181 6.03 18.34 7.16
CA GLY A 181 5.96 19.25 6.02
C GLY A 181 7.21 19.21 5.14
N GLN A 182 8.10 18.23 5.33
CA GLN A 182 9.34 18.12 4.56
C GLN A 182 9.11 17.33 3.28
N ALA A 183 9.77 17.77 2.20
CA ALA A 183 9.83 16.98 0.98
C ALA A 183 10.73 15.76 1.20
N ARG A 184 10.18 14.57 0.97
CA ARG A 184 10.84 13.28 1.08
C ARG A 184 10.80 12.55 -0.24
N LYS A 185 11.80 11.72 -0.46
CA LYS A 185 11.90 10.84 -1.62
C LYS A 185 12.58 9.55 -1.18
N TYR A 186 12.04 8.43 -1.59
CA TYR A 186 12.66 7.14 -1.33
C TYR A 186 13.79 6.87 -2.32
N PRO A 187 14.82 6.09 -1.92
CA PRO A 187 15.84 5.66 -2.85
C PRO A 187 15.20 4.86 -3.99
N LYS A 188 15.70 5.04 -5.21
CA LYS A 188 15.22 4.30 -6.37
C LYS A 188 15.45 2.80 -6.15
N ASN A 189 14.37 2.02 -6.21
CA ASN A 189 14.43 0.56 -6.15
C ASN A 189 13.50 -0.06 -7.19
N ILE A 190 14.08 -0.43 -8.34
CA ILE A 190 13.36 -1.03 -9.47
C ILE A 190 12.75 -2.38 -9.09
N LEU A 191 13.42 -3.14 -8.24
CA LEU A 191 12.97 -4.47 -7.84
C LEU A 191 11.72 -4.38 -6.95
N ASP A 192 11.63 -3.39 -6.06
CA ASP A 192 10.44 -3.20 -5.23
C ASP A 192 9.20 -2.89 -6.08
N VAL A 193 9.33 -2.00 -7.08
CA VAL A 193 8.24 -1.72 -8.03
C VAL A 193 7.82 -3.00 -8.76
N TYR A 194 8.79 -3.78 -9.22
CA TYR A 194 8.53 -5.02 -9.97
C TYR A 194 7.82 -6.09 -9.13
N TRP A 195 8.37 -6.44 -7.97
CA TRP A 195 7.81 -7.50 -7.14
C TRP A 195 6.46 -7.14 -6.56
N ILE A 196 6.26 -5.89 -6.15
CA ILE A 196 4.97 -5.43 -5.63
C ILE A 196 3.93 -5.40 -6.75
N HIS A 197 4.28 -4.92 -7.96
CA HIS A 197 3.39 -4.99 -9.12
C HIS A 197 2.97 -6.44 -9.42
N LEU A 198 3.92 -7.39 -9.44
CA LEU A 198 3.60 -8.80 -9.65
C LEU A 198 2.66 -9.35 -8.58
N ALA A 199 2.93 -9.06 -7.31
CA ALA A 199 2.09 -9.50 -6.21
C ALA A 199 0.65 -9.00 -6.35
N VAL A 200 0.46 -7.71 -6.67
CA VAL A 200 -0.87 -7.10 -6.86
C VAL A 200 -1.54 -7.61 -8.14
N SER A 201 -0.79 -7.96 -9.17
CA SER A 201 -1.34 -8.52 -10.43
C SER A 201 -1.66 -10.02 -10.38
N SER A 202 -1.30 -10.70 -9.28
CA SER A 202 -1.37 -12.16 -9.16
C SER A 202 -2.80 -12.70 -9.12
N LYS A 203 -2.97 -14.00 -9.43
CA LYS A 203 -4.24 -14.70 -9.25
C LYS A 203 -4.79 -14.59 -7.81
N ILE A 204 -3.96 -14.63 -6.78
CA ILE A 204 -4.41 -14.50 -5.39
C ILE A 204 -5.07 -13.13 -5.16
N ALA A 205 -4.44 -12.06 -5.65
CA ALA A 205 -5.01 -10.72 -5.58
C ALA A 205 -6.29 -10.59 -6.44
N ARG A 206 -6.34 -11.24 -7.60
CA ARG A 206 -7.54 -11.32 -8.46
C ARG A 206 -8.71 -12.00 -7.74
N ASP A 207 -8.45 -13.14 -7.12
CA ASP A 207 -9.45 -13.88 -6.34
C ASP A 207 -9.96 -13.03 -5.16
N LEU A 208 -9.07 -12.29 -4.49
CA LEU A 208 -9.44 -11.34 -3.44
C LEU A 208 -10.29 -10.19 -3.97
N TRP A 209 -9.98 -9.67 -5.16
CA TRP A 209 -10.75 -8.61 -5.81
C TRP A 209 -12.17 -9.09 -6.12
N ASP A 210 -12.31 -10.27 -6.74
CA ASP A 210 -13.59 -10.80 -7.21
C ASP A 210 -14.48 -11.34 -6.07
N LYS A 211 -13.88 -11.68 -4.93
CA LYS A 211 -14.61 -12.18 -3.77
C LYS A 211 -15.59 -11.12 -3.25
N LYS A 212 -16.83 -11.56 -2.97
CA LYS A 212 -17.89 -10.73 -2.36
C LYS A 212 -17.38 -9.95 -1.14
N PRO A 213 -17.88 -8.72 -0.89
CA PRO A 213 -17.36 -7.88 0.18
C PRO A 213 -17.53 -8.57 1.53
N THR A 214 -16.42 -8.89 2.17
CA THR A 214 -16.34 -9.07 3.63
C THR A 214 -15.93 -7.77 4.33
N LEU A 215 -15.59 -6.75 3.53
CA LEU A 215 -15.24 -5.41 3.96
C LEU A 215 -16.49 -4.63 4.34
N LYS A 216 -16.41 -3.82 5.40
CA LYS A 216 -17.46 -2.88 5.75
C LYS A 216 -17.30 -1.62 4.89
N CYS A 217 -18.26 -1.40 4.00
CA CYS A 217 -18.37 -0.13 3.28
C CYS A 217 -18.80 0.96 4.26
N ARG A 218 -18.04 2.05 4.32
CA ARG A 218 -18.26 3.19 5.23
C ARG A 218 -18.77 4.40 4.45
#